data_AF-A0A4R7NUN0-F1
#
_entry.id   AF-A0A4R7NUN0-F1
#
_cell.length_a   1.000
_cell.length_b   1.000
_cell.length_c   1.000
_cell.angle_alpha   90.00
_cell.angle_beta   90.00
_cell.angle_gamma   90.00
#
_symmetry.space_group_name_H-M   'P 1'
#
loop_
_entity.id
_entity.type
_entity.pdbx_description
1 polymer ?
#
loop_
_entity_poly.entity_id
_entity_poly.type
_entity_poly.pdbx_seq_one_letter_code
_entity_poly.pdbx_strand_id
1 'polypeptide(L)'
;MNMSEMGEVVAYLLRYRSAERVPGGGRKRRAAREGQLSERDVCALIDDASDLEREALRDFLAGQGLRLKTFEAGDFPGIPPGSRYYALLPDPELEQPPLYTRQPVFEALKLRQESRSELAQWYLQLWLLMNTLLYTRYNRALSDVSRYQEATFASHELLDLLRDQLETLRALGEAAPETSRVLLEERGEDLNRRVRAFIDLQIRAGLLEASGASGEDASPGDIWQQTLLGALECEQIGIHQLGHLQALAEGRLAEETA
;
A
#
# COMPACT_ATOMS: atom_id res chain seq x y z
N MET A 1 25.11 4.00 14.89
CA MET A 1 24.13 5.03 14.51
C MET A 1 24.11 6.17 15.52
N ASN A 2 24.67 7.32 15.15
CA ASN A 2 24.45 8.56 15.90
C ASN A 2 23.01 9.09 15.66
N MET A 3 22.58 10.12 16.41
CA MET A 3 21.22 10.68 16.30
C MET A 3 20.88 11.23 14.91
N SER A 4 21.85 11.76 14.18
CA SER A 4 21.64 12.26 12.81
C SER A 4 21.36 11.09 11.85
N GLU A 5 22.20 10.06 11.89
CA GLU A 5 22.06 8.83 11.10
C GLU A 5 20.72 8.14 11.39
N MET A 6 20.32 8.09 12.66
CA MET A 6 19.03 7.54 13.07
C MET A 6 17.86 8.34 12.46
N GLY A 7 17.94 9.68 12.49
CA GLY A 7 16.94 10.55 11.87
C GLY A 7 16.84 10.35 10.36
N GLU A 8 17.96 10.17 9.67
CA GLU A 8 17.99 9.91 8.23
C GLU A 8 17.42 8.53 7.86
N VAL A 9 17.76 7.48 8.65
CA VAL A 9 17.19 6.13 8.50
C VAL A 9 15.68 6.18 8.68
N VAL A 10 15.19 6.86 9.73
CA VAL A 10 13.75 6.99 9.96
C VAL A 10 13.07 7.77 8.84
N ALA A 11 13.67 8.86 8.37
CA ALA A 11 13.11 9.64 7.25
C ALA A 11 13.00 8.79 5.97
N TYR A 12 14.00 7.93 5.69
CA TYR A 12 13.93 6.99 4.58
C TYR A 12 12.80 5.97 4.78
N LEU A 13 12.72 5.35 5.96
CA LEU A 13 11.73 4.32 6.27
C LEU A 13 10.29 4.88 6.26
N LEU A 14 10.04 6.07 6.80
CA LEU A 14 8.71 6.70 6.74
C LEU A 14 8.27 7.00 5.31
N ARG A 15 9.22 7.23 4.41
CA ARG A 15 8.94 7.54 3.01
C ARG A 15 8.68 6.30 2.17
N TYR A 16 9.56 5.30 2.27
CA TYR A 16 9.56 4.14 1.37
C TYR A 16 9.04 2.86 2.02
N ARG A 17 8.92 2.84 3.36
CA ARG A 17 8.39 1.77 4.20
C ARG A 17 9.09 0.42 4.11
N SER A 18 10.09 0.32 3.25
CA SER A 18 10.87 -0.88 2.98
C SER A 18 12.28 -0.50 2.56
N ALA A 19 13.26 -1.31 2.94
CA ALA A 19 14.64 -1.20 2.48
C ALA A 19 15.21 -2.60 2.18
N GLU A 20 15.91 -2.72 1.06
CA GLU A 20 16.55 -3.98 0.65
C GLU A 20 18.07 -3.83 0.52
N ARG A 21 18.82 -4.70 1.22
CA ARG A 21 20.28 -4.71 1.12
C ARG A 21 20.72 -5.05 -0.31
N VAL A 22 20.14 -6.10 -0.87
CA VAL A 22 20.23 -6.48 -2.28
C VAL A 22 18.81 -6.64 -2.81
N PRO A 23 18.38 -5.83 -3.81
CA PRO A 23 17.06 -5.94 -4.39
C PRO A 23 16.78 -7.33 -4.95
N GLY A 24 15.64 -7.90 -4.58
CA GLY A 24 15.15 -9.16 -5.13
C GLY A 24 14.71 -9.08 -6.59
N GLY A 25 14.82 -10.18 -7.34
CA GLY A 25 14.12 -10.34 -8.64
C GLY A 25 14.61 -9.45 -9.78
N GLY A 26 15.88 -9.01 -9.77
CA GLY A 26 16.43 -8.15 -10.83
C GLY A 26 15.95 -6.69 -10.78
N ARG A 27 15.26 -6.30 -9.70
CA ARG A 27 14.79 -4.92 -9.48
C ARG A 27 15.97 -3.97 -9.37
N LYS A 28 15.83 -2.78 -9.96
CA LYS A 28 16.81 -1.71 -9.79
C LYS A 28 16.66 -1.10 -8.41
N ARG A 29 17.78 -0.84 -7.75
CA ARG A 29 17.82 -0.09 -6.50
C ARG A 29 17.19 1.30 -6.72
N ARG A 30 16.46 1.78 -5.72
CA ARG A 30 15.88 3.13 -5.76
C ARG A 30 17.01 4.17 -5.82
N ALA A 31 16.84 5.18 -6.67
CA ALA A 31 17.81 6.28 -6.75
C ALA A 31 17.78 7.10 -5.45
N ALA A 32 18.97 7.38 -4.90
CA ALA A 32 19.10 8.33 -3.81
C ALA A 32 18.66 9.72 -4.30
N ARG A 33 17.93 10.45 -3.45
CA ARG A 33 17.62 11.85 -3.71
C ARG A 33 18.71 12.74 -3.12
N GLU A 34 18.88 13.92 -3.69
CA GLU A 34 19.82 14.91 -3.17
C GLU A 34 19.50 15.21 -1.69
N GLY A 35 20.52 15.11 -0.83
CA GLY A 35 20.38 15.29 0.62
C GLY A 35 19.69 14.15 1.37
N GLN A 36 19.49 12.97 0.76
CA GLN A 36 18.92 11.80 1.42
C GLN A 36 19.86 10.59 1.33
N LEU A 37 19.84 9.74 2.36
CA LEU A 37 20.56 8.47 2.34
C LEU A 37 20.08 7.57 1.19
N SER A 38 21.04 6.85 0.60
CA SER A 38 20.70 5.78 -0.33
C SER A 38 20.17 4.57 0.42
N GLU A 39 19.35 3.74 -0.23
CA GLU A 39 18.84 2.50 0.34
C GLU A 39 19.97 1.59 0.87
N ARG A 40 21.10 1.57 0.18
CA ARG A 40 22.26 0.76 0.57
C ARG A 40 22.82 1.25 1.90
N ASP A 41 22.95 2.56 2.05
CA ASP A 41 23.56 3.16 3.24
C ASP A 41 22.59 3.04 4.43
N VAL A 42 21.27 3.11 4.20
CA VAL A 42 20.27 2.79 5.23
C VAL A 42 20.40 1.35 5.72
N CYS A 43 20.49 0.38 4.81
CA CYS A 43 20.69 -1.01 5.20
C CYS A 43 22.01 -1.21 5.96
N ALA A 44 23.10 -0.59 5.49
CA ALA A 44 24.39 -0.66 6.17
C ALA A 44 24.34 -0.09 7.59
N LEU A 45 23.69 1.07 7.79
CA LEU A 45 23.53 1.67 9.12
C LEU A 45 22.73 0.77 10.07
N ILE A 46 21.67 0.12 9.59
CA ILE A 46 20.88 -0.81 10.42
C ILE A 46 21.69 -2.10 10.72
N ASP A 47 22.42 -2.61 9.74
CA ASP A 47 23.26 -3.81 9.88
C ASP A 47 24.43 -3.60 10.84
N ASP A 48 25.08 -2.44 10.79
CA ASP A 48 26.26 -2.11 11.60
C ASP A 48 25.89 -1.53 12.98
N ALA A 49 24.61 -1.23 13.21
CA ALA A 49 24.14 -0.74 14.50
C ALA A 49 24.31 -1.76 15.63
N SER A 50 24.76 -1.27 16.78
CA SER A 50 24.78 -2.03 18.03
C SER A 50 23.36 -2.34 18.53
N ASP A 51 23.23 -3.30 19.45
CA ASP A 51 21.93 -3.68 19.99
C ASP A 51 21.22 -2.50 20.68
N LEU A 52 21.97 -1.66 21.40
CA LEU A 52 21.45 -0.45 22.05
C LEU A 52 20.90 0.56 21.02
N GLU A 53 21.59 0.73 19.88
CA GLU A 53 21.15 1.65 18.83
C GLU A 53 19.93 1.11 18.07
N ARG A 54 19.85 -0.21 17.89
CA ARG A 54 18.67 -0.88 17.31
C ARG A 54 17.46 -0.80 18.24
N GLU A 55 17.67 -0.93 19.55
CA GLU A 55 16.64 -0.73 20.57
C GLU A 55 16.12 0.71 20.53
N ALA A 56 17.01 1.70 20.56
CA ALA A 56 16.64 3.11 20.44
C ALA A 56 15.84 3.42 19.15
N LEU A 57 16.25 2.86 18.01
CA LEU A 57 15.50 2.99 16.75
C LEU A 57 14.11 2.36 16.86
N ARG A 58 14.01 1.17 17.47
CA ARG A 58 12.74 0.47 17.66
C ARG A 58 11.79 1.25 18.56
N ASP A 59 12.29 1.80 19.65
CA ASP A 59 11.51 2.62 20.59
C ASP A 59 11.03 3.91 19.93
N PHE A 60 11.88 4.55 19.13
CA PHE A 60 11.51 5.73 18.36
C PHE A 60 10.37 5.47 17.36
N LEU A 61 10.41 4.31 16.68
CA LEU A 61 9.35 3.89 15.76
C LEU A 61 8.08 3.46 16.50
N ALA A 62 8.22 2.76 17.63
CA ALA A 62 7.10 2.33 18.47
C ALA A 62 6.31 3.53 19.01
N GLY A 63 7.00 4.62 19.38
CA GLY A 63 6.37 5.89 19.76
C GLY A 63 5.51 6.53 18.65
N GLN A 64 5.64 6.08 17.41
CA GLN A 64 4.84 6.51 16.26
C GLN A 64 3.82 5.45 15.80
N GLY A 65 3.67 4.35 16.56
CA GLY A 65 2.80 3.23 16.21
C GLY A 65 3.35 2.36 15.07
N LEU A 66 4.67 2.32 14.91
CA LEU A 66 5.34 1.59 13.83
C LEU A 66 6.32 0.55 14.38
N ARG A 67 6.46 -0.58 13.67
CA ARG A 67 7.39 -1.67 14.00
C ARG A 67 8.30 -1.94 12.81
N LEU A 68 9.61 -1.89 13.02
CA LEU A 68 10.58 -2.35 12.04
C LEU A 68 10.78 -3.87 12.17
N LYS A 69 10.37 -4.62 11.15
CA LYS A 69 10.66 -6.05 11.03
C LYS A 69 11.82 -6.27 10.07
N THR A 70 12.68 -7.23 10.39
CA THR A 70 13.80 -7.66 9.54
C THR A 70 13.55 -9.09 9.11
N PHE A 71 13.73 -9.37 7.82
CA PHE A 71 13.61 -10.69 7.24
C PHE A 71 14.89 -11.03 6.47
N GLU A 72 15.29 -12.29 6.52
CA GLU A 72 16.49 -12.83 5.90
C GLU A 72 16.15 -13.81 4.77
N ALA A 73 17.19 -14.29 4.08
CA ALA A 73 17.04 -15.29 3.05
C ALA A 73 16.47 -16.59 3.64
N GLY A 74 15.29 -17.00 3.16
CA GLY A 74 14.57 -18.20 3.63
C GLY A 74 13.25 -17.88 4.32
N ASP A 75 13.06 -16.65 4.82
CA ASP A 75 11.79 -16.25 5.44
C ASP A 75 10.67 -16.14 4.40
N PHE A 76 10.97 -15.46 3.28
CA PHE A 76 10.05 -15.28 2.17
C PHE A 76 10.77 -15.40 0.82
N PRO A 77 10.07 -15.87 -0.23
CA PRO A 77 10.64 -15.87 -1.57
C PRO A 77 10.91 -14.45 -2.03
N GLY A 78 11.88 -14.28 -2.93
CA GLY A 78 12.29 -12.97 -3.41
C GLY A 78 13.34 -12.25 -2.57
N ILE A 79 13.64 -12.69 -1.34
CA ILE A 79 14.80 -12.19 -0.57
C ILE A 79 16.06 -12.95 -1.03
N PRO A 80 17.06 -12.28 -1.66
CA PRO A 80 18.25 -12.98 -2.14
C PRO A 80 19.11 -13.56 -1.00
N PRO A 81 19.85 -14.66 -1.23
CA PRO A 81 20.82 -15.19 -0.26
C PRO A 81 21.80 -14.12 0.25
N GLY A 82 21.97 -14.04 1.57
CA GLY A 82 22.85 -13.04 2.21
C GLY A 82 22.30 -11.60 2.22
N SER A 83 21.07 -11.39 1.72
CA SER A 83 20.36 -10.12 1.80
C SER A 83 19.48 -10.05 3.04
N ARG A 84 19.03 -8.83 3.36
CA ARG A 84 18.03 -8.52 4.38
C ARG A 84 16.98 -7.60 3.80
N TYR A 85 15.75 -7.84 4.21
CA TYR A 85 14.59 -7.01 3.92
C TYR A 85 14.10 -6.35 5.21
N TYR A 86 14.11 -5.03 5.25
CA TYR A 86 13.56 -4.27 6.37
C TYR A 86 12.17 -3.78 5.97
N ALA A 87 11.16 -4.09 6.78
CA ALA A 87 9.77 -3.69 6.59
C ALA A 87 9.35 -2.78 7.74
N LEU A 88 8.94 -1.55 7.43
CA LEU A 88 8.32 -0.65 8.39
C LEU A 88 6.81 -0.90 8.35
N LEU A 89 6.32 -1.64 9.34
CA LEU A 89 4.94 -2.06 9.42
C LEU A 89 4.19 -1.26 10.48
N PRO A 90 2.89 -1.06 10.32
CA PRO A 90 2.08 -0.46 11.35
C PRO A 90 1.89 -1.44 12.52
N ASP A 91 1.86 -0.94 13.75
CA ASP A 91 1.63 -1.76 14.94
C ASP A 91 0.15 -2.22 15.04
N PRO A 92 -0.17 -3.50 14.82
CA PRO A 92 -1.56 -3.96 14.81
C PRO A 92 -2.29 -3.78 16.15
N GLU A 93 -1.56 -3.59 17.26
CA GLU A 93 -2.13 -3.43 18.60
C GLU A 93 -2.46 -1.96 18.93
N LEU A 94 -1.98 -1.01 18.13
CA LEU A 94 -2.19 0.41 18.32
C LEU A 94 -3.18 0.98 17.30
N GLU A 95 -3.89 2.03 17.71
CA GLU A 95 -4.71 2.80 16.79
C GLU A 95 -3.82 3.39 15.70
N GLN A 96 -4.12 3.02 14.45
CA GLN A 96 -3.30 3.38 13.32
C GLN A 96 -3.50 4.86 12.97
N PRO A 97 -2.42 5.63 12.78
CA PRO A 97 -2.56 6.96 12.19
C PRO A 97 -3.29 6.80 10.86
N PRO A 98 -4.22 7.70 10.52
CA PRO A 98 -5.14 7.48 9.41
C PRO A 98 -4.45 7.78 8.07
N LEU A 99 -3.49 6.92 7.71
CA LEU A 99 -2.55 7.06 6.60
C LEU A 99 -3.29 7.29 5.27
N TYR A 100 -4.41 6.61 5.11
CA TYR A 100 -5.19 6.60 3.88
C TYR A 100 -6.27 7.70 3.81
N THR A 101 -6.47 8.50 4.88
CA THR A 101 -7.35 9.68 4.86
C THR A 101 -6.59 10.99 5.05
N ARG A 102 -5.26 10.95 4.92
CA ARG A 102 -4.43 12.15 4.84
C ARG A 102 -4.80 12.93 3.58
N GLN A 103 -4.80 14.27 3.67
CA GLN A 103 -5.16 15.15 2.57
C GLN A 103 -4.46 14.80 1.23
N PRO A 104 -3.14 14.49 1.19
CA PRO A 104 -2.49 14.15 -0.08
C PRO A 104 -3.04 12.90 -0.78
N VAL A 105 -3.61 11.94 -0.02
CA VAL A 105 -4.23 10.74 -0.59
C VAL A 105 -5.54 11.11 -1.29
N PHE A 106 -6.37 11.93 -0.62
CA PHE A 106 -7.61 12.43 -1.19
C PHE A 106 -7.39 13.36 -2.38
N GLU A 107 -6.43 14.28 -2.31
CA GLU A 107 -6.08 15.15 -3.44
C GLU A 107 -5.60 14.35 -4.66
N ALA A 108 -4.89 13.24 -4.46
CA ALA A 108 -4.46 12.39 -5.56
C ALA A 108 -5.63 11.65 -6.23
N LEU A 109 -6.69 11.31 -5.48
CA LEU A 109 -7.85 10.57 -5.99
C LEU A 109 -8.95 11.50 -6.54
N LYS A 110 -8.96 12.77 -6.11
CA LYS A 110 -9.97 13.77 -6.47
C LYS A 110 -9.89 14.15 -7.95
N LEU A 111 -11.01 14.06 -8.64
CA LEU A 111 -11.13 14.43 -10.06
C LEU A 111 -12.11 15.58 -10.28
N ARG A 112 -13.07 15.76 -9.38
CA ARG A 112 -14.11 16.81 -9.44
C ARG A 112 -14.28 17.50 -8.09
N GLN A 113 -15.41 18.18 -7.89
CA GLN A 113 -15.82 18.70 -6.59
C GLN A 113 -16.41 17.58 -5.73
N GLU A 114 -15.53 16.71 -5.25
CA GLU A 114 -15.89 15.57 -4.40
C GLU A 114 -15.51 15.88 -2.93
N SER A 115 -16.39 15.49 -2.03
CA SER A 115 -16.23 15.51 -0.58
C SER A 115 -15.32 14.37 -0.09
N ARG A 116 -14.88 14.45 1.17
CA ARG A 116 -14.00 13.44 1.77
C ARG A 116 -14.67 12.07 1.91
N SER A 117 -15.98 12.03 2.18
CA SER A 117 -16.74 10.78 2.27
C SER A 117 -16.82 10.09 0.91
N GLU A 118 -17.06 10.85 -0.16
CA GLU A 118 -17.07 10.35 -1.54
C GLU A 118 -15.72 9.73 -1.91
N LEU A 119 -14.62 10.43 -1.64
CA LEU A 119 -13.28 9.93 -1.92
C LEU A 119 -12.91 8.71 -1.07
N ALA A 120 -13.37 8.66 0.19
CA ALA A 120 -13.20 7.48 1.04
C ALA A 120 -13.92 6.26 0.46
N GLN A 121 -15.15 6.43 -0.03
CA GLN A 121 -15.91 5.35 -0.67
C GLN A 121 -15.21 4.85 -1.94
N TRP A 122 -14.72 5.76 -2.79
CA TRP A 122 -13.95 5.39 -3.98
C TRP A 122 -12.68 4.60 -3.62
N TYR A 123 -11.95 5.04 -2.60
CA TYR A 123 -10.75 4.35 -2.15
C TYR A 123 -11.07 2.93 -1.64
N LEU A 124 -12.08 2.81 -0.75
CA LEU A 124 -12.52 1.52 -0.21
C LEU A 124 -12.92 0.55 -1.32
N GLN A 125 -13.71 1.03 -2.29
CA GLN A 125 -14.19 0.19 -3.38
C GLN A 125 -13.03 -0.31 -4.26
N LEU A 126 -12.14 0.58 -4.68
CA LEU A 126 -10.96 0.21 -5.48
C LEU A 126 -10.03 -0.74 -4.71
N TRP A 127 -9.87 -0.53 -3.40
CA TRP A 127 -9.08 -1.42 -2.56
C TRP A 127 -9.68 -2.81 -2.44
N LEU A 128 -11.00 -2.94 -2.28
CA LEU A 128 -11.68 -4.24 -2.24
C LEU A 128 -11.59 -4.99 -3.58
N LEU A 129 -11.74 -4.28 -4.70
CA LEU A 129 -11.59 -4.86 -6.04
C LEU A 129 -10.14 -5.30 -6.31
N MET A 130 -9.16 -4.50 -5.89
CA MET A 130 -7.75 -4.90 -5.94
C MET A 130 -7.50 -6.16 -5.11
N ASN A 131 -8.05 -6.27 -3.89
CA ASN A 131 -7.91 -7.48 -3.09
C ASN A 131 -8.58 -8.70 -3.73
N THR A 132 -9.69 -8.50 -4.46
CA THR A 132 -10.31 -9.58 -5.25
C THR A 132 -9.33 -10.11 -6.30
N LEU A 133 -8.60 -9.23 -6.98
CA LEU A 133 -7.60 -9.60 -7.98
C LEU A 133 -6.36 -10.27 -7.37
N LEU A 134 -5.91 -9.82 -6.19
CA LEU A 134 -4.68 -10.31 -5.55
C LEU A 134 -4.87 -11.57 -4.72
N TYR A 135 -6.06 -11.79 -4.15
CA TYR A 135 -6.34 -12.87 -3.21
C TYR A 135 -7.41 -13.82 -3.72
N THR A 136 -8.61 -13.32 -3.97
CA THR A 136 -9.77 -14.18 -4.33
C THR A 136 -9.53 -14.92 -5.64
N ARG A 137 -9.04 -14.24 -6.69
CA ARG A 137 -8.74 -14.85 -8.00
C ARG A 137 -7.70 -15.97 -7.92
N TYR A 138 -6.69 -15.81 -7.05
CA TYR A 138 -5.62 -16.79 -6.87
C TYR A 138 -5.91 -17.84 -5.79
N ASN A 139 -7.13 -17.82 -5.21
CA ASN A 139 -7.53 -18.61 -4.05
C ASN A 139 -6.44 -18.59 -2.96
N ARG A 140 -6.03 -17.37 -2.59
CA ARG A 140 -4.94 -17.11 -1.67
C ARG A 140 -5.51 -16.46 -0.41
N ALA A 141 -5.16 -16.99 0.76
CA ALA A 141 -5.54 -16.37 2.04
C ALA A 141 -4.62 -15.18 2.35
N LEU A 142 -5.07 -14.24 3.20
CA LEU A 142 -4.23 -13.14 3.67
C LEU A 142 -2.97 -13.65 4.41
N SER A 143 -3.08 -14.80 5.06
CA SER A 143 -1.98 -15.49 5.75
C SER A 143 -0.91 -16.06 4.80
N ASP A 144 -1.22 -16.24 3.51
CA ASP A 144 -0.31 -16.84 2.53
C ASP A 144 0.69 -15.79 2.00
N VAL A 145 1.44 -15.15 2.90
CA VAL A 145 2.37 -14.06 2.56
C VAL A 145 3.43 -14.54 1.56
N SER A 146 3.89 -15.79 1.65
CA SER A 146 4.90 -16.35 0.74
C SER A 146 4.48 -16.36 -0.73
N ARG A 147 3.19 -16.39 -1.04
CA ARG A 147 2.68 -16.42 -2.43
C ARG A 147 2.54 -15.04 -3.06
N TYR A 148 3.09 -13.98 -2.44
CA TYR A 148 2.92 -12.61 -2.91
C TYR A 148 3.42 -12.35 -4.34
N GLN A 149 4.44 -13.09 -4.79
CA GLN A 149 5.02 -12.92 -6.13
C GLN A 149 4.09 -13.41 -7.25
N GLU A 150 3.17 -14.33 -6.95
CA GLU A 150 2.16 -14.81 -7.89
C GLU A 150 1.01 -13.80 -8.06
N ALA A 151 0.79 -12.95 -7.06
CA ALA A 151 -0.33 -12.02 -7.00
C ALA A 151 -0.07 -10.79 -7.88
N THR A 152 -0.44 -10.93 -9.16
CA THR A 152 -0.28 -9.91 -10.19
C THR A 152 -1.62 -9.58 -10.84
N PHE A 153 -1.83 -8.36 -11.32
CA PHE A 153 -3.01 -7.98 -12.11
C PHE A 153 -2.68 -6.88 -13.11
N ALA A 154 -3.44 -6.78 -14.19
CA ALA A 154 -3.31 -5.69 -15.15
C ALA A 154 -4.27 -4.53 -14.86
N SER A 155 -3.88 -3.29 -15.21
CA SER A 155 -4.72 -2.11 -14.94
C SER A 155 -6.15 -2.24 -15.50
N HIS A 156 -6.28 -2.84 -16.68
CA HIS A 156 -7.58 -3.05 -17.32
C HIS A 156 -8.47 -4.04 -16.56
N GLU A 157 -7.90 -5.06 -15.92
CA GLU A 157 -8.67 -6.01 -15.10
C GLU A 157 -9.34 -5.32 -13.91
N LEU A 158 -8.64 -4.39 -13.26
CA LEU A 158 -9.22 -3.58 -12.17
C LEU A 158 -10.29 -2.62 -12.70
N LEU A 159 -10.07 -2.02 -13.88
CA LEU A 159 -11.05 -1.15 -14.51
C LEU A 159 -12.33 -1.91 -14.91
N ASP A 160 -12.20 -3.12 -15.45
CA ASP A 160 -13.33 -3.93 -15.88
C ASP A 160 -14.13 -4.45 -14.67
N LEU A 161 -13.45 -4.92 -13.61
CA LEU A 161 -14.12 -5.25 -12.35
C LEU A 161 -14.86 -4.05 -11.74
N LEU A 162 -14.29 -2.85 -11.84
CA LEU A 162 -14.96 -1.64 -11.38
C LEU A 162 -16.23 -1.36 -12.20
N ARG A 163 -16.16 -1.47 -13.53
CA ARG A 163 -17.33 -1.29 -14.39
C ARG A 163 -18.43 -2.29 -14.06
N ASP A 164 -18.10 -3.57 -13.94
CA ASP A 164 -19.06 -4.64 -13.62
C ASP A 164 -19.72 -4.41 -12.25
N GLN A 165 -18.93 -3.95 -11.27
CA GLN A 165 -19.44 -3.62 -9.95
C GLN A 165 -20.38 -2.40 -9.97
N LEU A 166 -20.06 -1.36 -10.75
CA LEU A 166 -20.95 -0.21 -10.94
C LEU A 166 -22.25 -0.60 -11.65
N GLU A 167 -22.21 -1.45 -12.67
CA GLU A 167 -23.43 -1.95 -13.32
C GLU A 167 -24.28 -2.77 -12.36
N THR A 168 -23.65 -3.61 -11.53
CA THR A 168 -24.34 -4.38 -10.48
C THR A 168 -25.02 -3.45 -9.48
N LEU A 169 -24.33 -2.39 -9.03
CA LEU A 169 -24.91 -1.40 -8.13
C LEU A 169 -26.08 -0.65 -8.79
N ARG A 170 -25.98 -0.29 -10.07
CA ARG A 170 -27.09 0.35 -10.80
C ARG A 170 -28.30 -0.57 -10.95
N ALA A 171 -28.08 -1.86 -11.18
CA ALA A 171 -29.14 -2.85 -11.26
C ALA A 171 -29.89 -3.04 -9.93
N LEU A 172 -29.23 -2.81 -8.80
CA LEU A 172 -29.86 -2.83 -7.48
C LEU A 172 -30.78 -1.63 -7.23
N GLY A 173 -30.56 -0.49 -7.91
CA GLY A 173 -31.40 0.71 -7.78
C GLY A 173 -31.51 1.19 -6.33
N GLU A 174 -32.75 1.36 -5.84
CA GLU A 174 -33.03 1.79 -4.46
C GLU A 174 -32.63 0.75 -3.38
N ALA A 175 -32.33 -0.49 -3.77
CA ALA A 175 -31.79 -1.49 -2.85
C ALA A 175 -30.27 -1.37 -2.64
N ALA A 176 -29.59 -0.52 -3.42
CA ALA A 176 -28.17 -0.27 -3.24
C ALA A 176 -27.92 0.47 -1.91
N PRO A 177 -26.81 0.20 -1.21
CA PRO A 177 -26.45 0.92 0.00
C PRO A 177 -26.37 2.43 -0.25
N GLU A 178 -26.92 3.22 0.67
CA GLU A 178 -26.93 4.69 0.60
C GLU A 178 -25.53 5.27 0.38
N THR A 179 -24.52 4.68 1.04
CA THR A 179 -23.10 5.04 0.92
C THR A 179 -22.52 4.83 -0.48
N SER A 180 -23.19 4.05 -1.33
CA SER A 180 -22.76 3.75 -2.70
C SER A 180 -23.43 4.65 -3.74
N ARG A 181 -24.34 5.56 -3.36
CA ARG A 181 -25.03 6.46 -4.31
C ARG A 181 -24.09 7.33 -5.12
N VAL A 182 -23.01 7.79 -4.50
CA VAL A 182 -21.90 8.53 -5.14
C VAL A 182 -21.33 7.77 -6.34
N LEU A 183 -21.25 6.44 -6.24
CA LEU A 183 -20.73 5.60 -7.31
C LEU A 183 -21.73 5.46 -8.46
N LEU A 184 -23.03 5.58 -8.20
CA LEU A 184 -24.10 5.44 -9.20
C LEU A 184 -24.15 6.62 -10.17
N GLU A 185 -23.71 7.81 -9.76
CA GLU A 185 -23.71 9.02 -10.58
C GLU A 185 -22.60 9.04 -11.63
N GLU A 186 -21.57 8.21 -11.46
CA GLU A 186 -20.44 8.12 -12.39
C GLU A 186 -20.86 7.46 -13.71
N ARG A 187 -20.56 8.12 -14.84
CA ARG A 187 -20.95 7.68 -16.20
C ARG A 187 -19.85 6.98 -16.98
N GLY A 188 -18.65 6.86 -16.40
CA GLY A 188 -17.55 6.08 -16.97
C GLY A 188 -16.38 6.90 -17.48
N GLU A 189 -16.54 8.22 -17.62
CA GLU A 189 -15.54 9.13 -18.21
C GLU A 189 -14.25 9.19 -17.39
N ASP A 190 -14.37 9.06 -16.07
CA ASP A 190 -13.27 9.27 -15.13
C ASP A 190 -12.72 7.98 -14.51
N LEU A 191 -13.32 6.83 -14.81
CA LEU A 191 -12.95 5.54 -14.19
C LEU A 191 -11.48 5.18 -14.44
N ASN A 192 -11.01 5.32 -15.69
CA ASN A 192 -9.63 5.00 -16.01
C ASN A 192 -8.63 5.91 -15.28
N ARG A 193 -8.92 7.21 -15.22
CA ARG A 193 -8.11 8.19 -14.48
C ARG A 193 -8.05 7.85 -12.99
N ARG A 194 -9.19 7.48 -12.41
CA ARG A 194 -9.32 7.11 -11.00
C ARG A 194 -8.58 5.83 -10.65
N VAL A 195 -8.70 4.80 -11.50
CA VAL A 195 -7.95 3.54 -11.34
C VAL A 195 -6.44 3.79 -11.39
N ARG A 196 -5.95 4.60 -12.35
CA ARG A 196 -4.53 4.98 -12.42
C ARG A 196 -4.07 5.72 -11.17
N ALA A 197 -4.82 6.73 -10.73
CA ALA A 197 -4.51 7.47 -9.52
C ALA A 197 -4.44 6.58 -8.28
N PHE A 198 -5.36 5.63 -8.16
CA PHE A 198 -5.36 4.64 -7.08
C PHE A 198 -4.13 3.72 -7.13
N ILE A 199 -3.78 3.18 -8.30
CA ILE A 199 -2.58 2.35 -8.47
C ILE A 199 -1.32 3.12 -8.08
N ASP A 200 -1.18 4.37 -8.53
CA ASP A 200 -0.07 5.24 -8.16
C ASP A 200 0.03 5.45 -6.65
N LEU A 201 -1.10 5.55 -5.94
CA LEU A 201 -1.13 5.63 -4.48
C LEU A 201 -0.61 4.35 -3.84
N GLN A 202 -1.01 3.17 -4.33
CA GLN A 202 -0.53 1.89 -3.83
C GLN A 202 0.98 1.69 -4.06
N ILE A 203 1.50 2.16 -5.21
CA ILE A 203 2.93 2.15 -5.52
C ILE A 203 3.70 3.08 -4.58
N ARG A 204 3.21 4.30 -4.37
CA ARG A 204 3.83 5.25 -3.42
C ARG A 204 3.82 4.72 -1.99
N ALA A 205 2.77 3.98 -1.60
CA ALA A 205 2.66 3.31 -0.31
C ALA A 205 3.55 2.05 -0.20
N GLY A 206 4.20 1.64 -1.30
CA GLY A 206 5.08 0.48 -1.35
C GLY A 206 4.33 -0.86 -1.37
N LEU A 207 3.02 -0.86 -1.66
CA LEU A 207 2.15 -2.06 -1.62
C LEU A 207 2.10 -2.79 -2.97
N LEU A 208 2.28 -2.04 -4.06
CA LEU A 208 2.39 -2.56 -5.41
C LEU A 208 3.72 -2.15 -6.05
N GLU A 209 4.19 -2.95 -6.99
CA GLU A 209 5.28 -2.63 -7.89
C GLU A 209 4.95 -3.07 -9.32
N ALA A 210 5.58 -2.44 -10.31
CA ALA A 210 5.44 -2.90 -11.69
C ALA A 210 6.13 -4.27 -11.84
N SER A 211 5.41 -5.26 -12.37
CA SER A 211 6.00 -6.55 -12.66
C SER A 211 6.91 -6.44 -13.88
N GLY A 212 8.14 -6.94 -13.76
CA GLY A 212 9.10 -7.02 -14.86
C GLY A 212 8.82 -8.15 -15.85
N ALA A 213 7.69 -8.85 -15.75
CA ALA A 213 7.31 -9.92 -16.66
C ALA A 213 7.03 -9.36 -18.07
N SER A 214 8.07 -9.32 -18.87
CA SER A 214 8.03 -9.13 -20.32
C SER A 214 7.43 -10.38 -20.98
N GLY A 215 6.10 -10.47 -20.98
CA GLY A 215 5.38 -11.28 -21.96
C GLY A 215 5.24 -10.47 -23.25
N GLU A 216 5.31 -11.14 -24.41
CA GLU A 216 5.32 -10.52 -25.75
C GLU A 216 4.10 -9.62 -26.05
N ASP A 217 3.02 -9.74 -25.26
CA ASP A 217 1.77 -8.97 -25.42
C ASP A 217 1.47 -7.96 -24.31
N ALA A 218 2.32 -7.84 -23.28
CA ALA A 218 2.11 -6.87 -22.19
C ALA A 218 2.78 -5.53 -22.54
N SER A 219 2.00 -4.45 -22.63
CA SER A 219 2.60 -3.12 -22.68
C SER A 219 3.42 -2.90 -21.40
N PRO A 220 4.69 -2.47 -21.49
CA PRO A 220 5.54 -2.29 -20.32
C PRO A 220 4.88 -1.30 -19.36
N GLY A 221 4.69 -1.73 -18.10
CA GLY A 221 4.09 -0.90 -17.04
C GLY A 221 2.58 -1.02 -16.89
N ASP A 222 1.95 -2.10 -17.38
CA ASP A 222 0.51 -2.31 -17.19
C ASP A 222 0.16 -3.50 -16.27
N ILE A 223 1.16 -4.29 -15.85
CA ILE A 223 1.02 -5.39 -14.90
C ILE A 223 1.63 -4.98 -13.56
N TRP A 224 0.83 -5.09 -12.51
CA TRP A 224 1.16 -4.75 -11.14
C TRP A 224 1.25 -6.00 -10.30
N GLN A 225 2.29 -6.09 -9.48
CA GLN A 225 2.53 -7.17 -8.55
C GLN A 225 2.44 -6.65 -7.12
N GLN A 226 1.89 -7.44 -6.21
CA GLN A 226 1.97 -7.14 -4.80
C GLN A 226 3.43 -7.19 -4.32
N THR A 227 3.83 -6.27 -3.44
CA THR A 227 5.14 -6.33 -2.78
C THR A 227 5.07 -7.22 -1.53
N LEU A 228 6.23 -7.61 -1.00
CA LEU A 228 6.29 -8.29 0.30
C LEU A 228 5.72 -7.40 1.42
N LEU A 229 5.99 -6.08 1.39
CA LEU A 229 5.38 -5.12 2.32
C LEU A 229 3.85 -5.18 2.24
N GLY A 230 3.29 -5.13 1.03
CA GLY A 230 1.85 -5.16 0.82
C GLY A 230 1.20 -6.44 1.35
N ALA A 231 1.85 -7.59 1.15
CA ALA A 231 1.36 -8.85 1.70
C ALA A 231 1.41 -8.88 3.23
N LEU A 232 2.50 -8.39 3.85
CA LEU A 232 2.65 -8.32 5.30
C LEU A 232 1.63 -7.38 5.96
N GLU A 233 1.31 -6.25 5.33
CA GLU A 233 0.30 -5.31 5.85
C GLU A 233 -1.11 -5.87 5.77
N CYS A 234 -1.45 -6.50 4.64
CA CYS A 234 -2.73 -7.18 4.49
C CYS A 234 -2.90 -8.32 5.51
N GLU A 235 -1.84 -9.08 5.78
CA GLU A 235 -1.87 -10.16 6.79
C GLU A 235 -2.10 -9.62 8.20
N GLN A 236 -1.37 -8.56 8.59
CA GLN A 236 -1.41 -8.06 9.96
C GLN A 236 -2.69 -7.31 10.31
N ILE A 237 -3.24 -6.56 9.35
CA ILE A 237 -4.27 -5.57 9.68
C ILE A 237 -5.52 -5.70 8.80
N GLY A 238 -5.44 -6.43 7.67
CA GLY A 238 -6.61 -6.73 6.84
C GLY A 238 -7.53 -5.53 6.60
N ILE A 239 -8.84 -5.70 6.85
CA ILE A 239 -9.85 -4.64 6.72
C ILE A 239 -9.79 -3.64 7.90
N HIS A 240 -9.26 -4.02 9.07
CA HIS A 240 -9.18 -3.14 10.24
C HIS A 240 -8.36 -1.87 9.97
N GLN A 241 -7.44 -1.95 9.01
CA GLN A 241 -6.60 -0.85 8.55
C GLN A 241 -7.40 0.24 7.84
N LEU A 242 -8.63 -0.05 7.41
CA LEU A 242 -9.51 0.87 6.68
C LEU A 242 -10.70 1.35 7.53
N GLY A 243 -10.74 1.02 8.82
CA GLY A 243 -11.87 1.40 9.70
C GLY A 243 -12.15 2.91 9.70
N HIS A 244 -11.10 3.73 9.61
CA HIS A 244 -11.21 5.19 9.49
C HIS A 244 -11.79 5.66 8.15
N LEU A 245 -11.55 4.93 7.05
CA LEU A 245 -12.21 5.18 5.76
C LEU A 245 -13.68 4.74 5.81
N GLN A 246 -13.97 3.60 6.44
CA GLN A 246 -15.33 3.12 6.61
C GLN A 246 -16.16 4.11 7.44
N ALA A 247 -15.60 4.60 8.55
CA ALA A 247 -16.25 5.60 9.39
C ALA A 247 -16.49 6.92 8.64
N LEU A 248 -15.58 7.35 7.75
CA LEU A 248 -15.82 8.50 6.86
C LEU A 248 -16.90 8.24 5.82
N ALA A 249 -16.90 7.07 5.18
CA ALA A 249 -17.87 6.69 4.15
C ALA A 249 -19.30 6.59 4.72
N GLU A 250 -19.43 6.18 5.98
CA GLU A 250 -20.70 6.12 6.71
C GLU A 250 -21.08 7.46 7.38
N GLY A 251 -20.26 8.51 7.20
CA GLY A 251 -20.52 9.84 7.77
C GLY A 251 -20.29 9.97 9.28
N ARG A 252 -19.70 8.95 9.93
CA ARG A 252 -19.48 8.91 11.39
C ARG A 252 -18.31 9.79 11.87
N LEU A 253 -17.39 10.17 11.00
CA LEU A 253 -16.24 11.03 11.33
C LEU A 253 -16.49 12.52 11.01
N ALA A 254 -17.69 12.90 10.56
CA ALA A 254 -18.02 14.28 10.22
C ALA A 254 -18.23 15.21 11.44
N GLU A 255 -18.28 14.67 12.67
CA GLU A 255 -18.64 15.43 13.87
C GLU A 255 -17.46 15.91 14.73
N GLU A 256 -16.22 15.47 14.49
CA GLU A 256 -15.08 15.76 15.40
C GLU A 256 -14.15 16.90 14.96
N THR A 257 -14.46 17.60 13.88
CA THR A 257 -13.71 18.82 13.50
C THR A 257 -14.65 19.99 13.26
N ALA A 258 -15.25 20.49 14.34
CA ALA A 258 -15.83 21.83 14.46
C ALA A 258 -15.08 22.62 15.53
#